data_AF-A0A562QT86-F1
#
_entry.id   AF-A0A562QT86-F1
#
_cell.length_a   1.000
_cell.length_b   1.000
_cell.length_c   1.000
_cell.angle_alpha   90.00
_cell.angle_beta   90.00
_cell.angle_gamma   90.00
#
_symmetry.space_group_name_H-M   'P 1'
#
loop_
_entity.id
_entity.type
_entity.pdbx_description
1 polymer ?
#
loop_
_entity_poly.entity_id
_entity_poly.type
_entity_poly.pdbx_seq_one_letter_code
_entity_poly.pdbx_strand_id
1 'polypeptide(L)'
;MFKKYIFLLLTALVTYSAIGTETIYAQSTANQIISAGKEQIGTPYRWGGTTTSGFDCSGFTGYAFAQAGISLPRTAAEQYRVGTSVSRNDLQPGDLVFFRTYNSGPSHNGIYIGNNQFIHSSSSQGITISSLGNSYWNPRYLGARRVISAAQSQPDSQVKAASMASHHNSVTVELNGTALSFDQNPIIVNGSTLVPMRAIFESLGANIEWDGANKQINGVRNDQSVSLIIGQTSAQTNNGSISLNEPAQIINGRTIVPLRFISEALGANVEWNSKESKVIITD
;
A
#
# COMPACT_ATOMS: atom_id res chain seq x y z
N MET A 1 -44.57 55.80 17.43
CA MET A 1 -44.68 54.80 16.33
C MET A 1 -43.34 54.10 16.17
N PHE A 2 -43.27 52.84 16.58
CA PHE A 2 -42.11 51.96 16.41
C PHE A 2 -41.96 51.50 14.94
N LYS A 3 -40.80 51.73 14.33
CA LYS A 3 -40.33 51.02 13.12
C LYS A 3 -38.86 50.64 13.40
N LYS A 4 -38.55 49.41 13.82
CA LYS A 4 -38.35 48.16 13.05
C LYS A 4 -37.09 48.18 12.16
N TYR A 5 -36.04 47.51 12.67
CA TYR A 5 -34.92 46.79 12.01
C TYR A 5 -33.97 47.64 11.12
N ILE A 6 -32.65 47.49 11.16
CA ILE A 6 -31.91 46.28 10.76
C ILE A 6 -30.57 46.25 11.49
N PHE A 7 -30.37 45.18 12.26
CA PHE A 7 -29.10 44.79 12.84
C PHE A 7 -28.30 44.14 11.70
N LEU A 8 -27.43 44.91 11.05
CA LEU A 8 -26.54 44.41 10.00
C LEU A 8 -25.35 43.71 10.68
N LEU A 9 -25.61 42.48 11.15
CA LEU A 9 -24.61 41.54 11.61
C LEU A 9 -23.75 41.17 10.39
N LEU A 10 -22.68 41.92 10.17
CA LEU A 10 -21.66 41.60 9.19
C LEU A 10 -20.97 40.32 9.68
N THR A 11 -21.46 39.16 9.24
CA THR A 11 -20.74 37.90 9.43
C THR A 11 -19.46 38.00 8.61
N ALA A 12 -18.38 38.41 9.25
CA ALA A 12 -17.04 38.14 8.77
C ALA A 12 -16.90 36.61 8.75
N LEU A 13 -17.18 36.01 7.60
CA LEU A 13 -16.86 34.62 7.32
C LEU A 13 -15.33 34.56 7.32
N VAL A 14 -14.75 34.24 8.47
CA VAL A 14 -13.34 33.94 8.59
C VAL A 14 -13.13 32.64 7.82
N THR A 15 -12.79 32.77 6.54
CA THR A 15 -12.32 31.66 5.71
C THR A 15 -10.95 31.27 6.24
N TYR A 16 -10.91 30.45 7.28
CA TYR A 16 -9.66 29.89 7.76
C TYR A 16 -9.23 28.79 6.78
N SER A 17 -8.06 29.00 6.22
CA SER A 17 -7.49 28.36 5.04
C SER A 17 -7.32 26.85 5.19
N ALA A 18 -8.02 26.05 4.37
CA ALA A 18 -7.78 24.61 4.18
C ALA A 18 -6.34 24.27 3.71
N ILE A 19 -5.55 25.27 3.33
CA ILE A 19 -4.16 25.14 2.87
C ILE A 19 -3.21 24.69 4.01
N GLY A 20 -3.54 25.02 5.28
CA GLY A 20 -2.69 24.70 6.42
C GLY A 20 -2.79 23.24 6.90
N THR A 21 -3.93 22.58 6.71
CA THR A 21 -4.12 21.19 7.17
C THR A 21 -3.40 20.21 6.26
N GLU A 22 -3.50 20.41 4.95
CA GLU A 22 -2.90 19.56 3.93
C GLU A 22 -1.38 19.45 4.02
N THR A 23 -0.73 20.57 4.35
CA THR A 23 0.72 20.63 4.53
C THR A 23 1.18 19.93 5.81
N ILE A 24 0.39 20.01 6.88
CA ILE A 24 0.67 19.30 8.14
C ILE A 24 0.53 17.79 7.96
N TYR A 25 -0.49 17.32 7.24
CA TYR A 25 -0.66 15.89 6.96
C TYR A 25 0.48 15.33 6.13
N ALA A 26 0.83 15.98 5.00
CA ALA A 26 1.95 15.55 4.17
C ALA A 26 3.28 15.48 4.95
N GLN A 27 3.54 16.46 5.83
CA GLN A 27 4.72 16.45 6.70
C GLN A 27 4.68 15.31 7.73
N SER A 28 3.52 15.03 8.31
CA SER A 28 3.36 13.92 9.26
C SER A 28 3.59 12.56 8.60
N THR A 29 3.06 12.34 7.40
CA THR A 29 3.29 11.16 6.58
C THR A 29 4.77 11.01 6.22
N ALA A 30 5.41 12.10 5.77
CA ALA A 30 6.84 12.09 5.49
C ALA A 30 7.67 11.70 6.73
N ASN A 31 7.34 12.26 7.90
CA ASN A 31 8.02 11.93 9.16
C ASN A 31 7.86 10.45 9.51
N GLN A 32 6.67 9.87 9.35
CA GLN A 32 6.42 8.45 9.61
C GLN A 32 7.25 7.54 8.69
N ILE A 33 7.29 7.83 7.40
CA ILE A 33 8.10 7.11 6.41
C ILE A 33 9.59 7.18 6.75
N ILE A 34 10.07 8.38 7.09
CA ILE A 34 11.48 8.61 7.41
C ILE A 34 11.87 7.91 8.72
N SER A 35 11.02 7.98 9.75
CA SER A 35 11.24 7.30 11.03
C SER A 35 11.31 5.79 10.84
N ALA A 36 10.34 5.20 10.13
CA ALA A 36 10.37 3.78 9.78
C ALA A 36 11.64 3.38 9.01
N GLY A 37 12.09 4.22 8.08
CA GLY A 37 13.34 4.00 7.37
C GLY A 37 14.56 4.02 8.30
N LYS A 38 14.61 4.99 9.23
CA LYS A 38 15.71 5.17 10.19
C LYS A 38 15.82 4.02 11.18
N GLU A 39 14.71 3.42 11.59
CA GLU A 39 14.70 2.22 12.45
C GLU A 39 15.39 1.01 11.80
N GLN A 40 15.47 1.00 10.46
CA GLN A 40 16.12 -0.08 9.72
C GLN A 40 17.61 0.16 9.44
N ILE A 41 18.21 1.25 9.94
CA ILE A 41 19.64 1.54 9.72
C ILE A 41 20.50 0.34 10.15
N GLY A 42 21.40 -0.07 9.26
CA GLY A 42 22.26 -1.26 9.44
C GLY A 42 21.68 -2.56 8.92
N THR A 43 20.37 -2.63 8.61
CA THR A 43 19.77 -3.85 8.01
C THR A 43 20.49 -4.18 6.69
N PRO A 44 21.00 -5.42 6.50
CA PRO A 44 21.85 -5.75 5.36
C PRO A 44 21.16 -5.59 4.01
N TYR A 45 21.95 -5.28 2.98
CA TYR A 45 21.45 -5.36 1.61
C TYR A 45 21.21 -6.82 1.21
N ARG A 46 20.08 -7.07 0.54
CA ARG A 46 19.74 -8.35 -0.09
C ARG A 46 19.06 -8.07 -1.41
N TRP A 47 19.63 -8.55 -2.52
CA TRP A 47 18.98 -8.45 -3.83
C TRP A 47 17.61 -9.12 -3.79
N GLY A 48 16.54 -8.42 -4.20
CA GLY A 48 15.18 -8.93 -4.09
C GLY A 48 14.58 -8.87 -2.68
N GLY A 49 15.33 -8.43 -1.66
CA GLY A 49 14.89 -8.38 -0.27
C GLY A 49 13.84 -7.31 0.00
N THR A 50 12.83 -7.65 0.80
CA THR A 50 11.68 -6.79 1.13
C THR A 50 11.32 -6.82 2.62
N THR A 51 12.18 -7.37 3.47
CA THR A 51 11.90 -7.58 4.91
C THR A 51 13.07 -7.10 5.76
N THR A 52 12.84 -7.02 7.07
CA THR A 52 13.85 -6.56 8.05
C THR A 52 15.04 -7.50 8.20
N SER A 53 15.02 -8.71 7.61
CA SER A 53 16.20 -9.57 7.49
C SER A 53 17.14 -9.17 6.34
N GLY A 54 16.68 -8.28 5.45
CA GLY A 54 17.48 -7.63 4.44
C GLY A 54 16.65 -7.05 3.30
N PHE A 55 17.06 -5.88 2.82
CA PHE A 55 16.35 -5.13 1.80
C PHE A 55 17.21 -4.88 0.56
N ASP A 56 16.62 -4.88 -0.65
CA ASP A 56 17.18 -4.09 -1.75
C ASP A 56 16.69 -2.64 -1.66
N CYS A 57 17.17 -1.77 -2.56
CA CYS A 57 16.83 -0.35 -2.54
C CYS A 57 15.31 -0.11 -2.64
N SER A 58 14.65 -0.75 -3.61
CA SER A 58 13.21 -0.60 -3.84
C SER A 58 12.34 -1.34 -2.83
N GLY A 59 12.81 -2.45 -2.26
CA GLY A 59 12.16 -3.16 -1.17
C GLY A 59 12.20 -2.34 0.12
N PHE A 60 13.30 -1.63 0.39
CA PHE A 60 13.41 -0.70 1.51
C PHE A 60 12.45 0.49 1.37
N THR A 61 12.43 1.16 0.20
CA THR A 61 11.51 2.28 -0.01
C THR A 61 10.05 1.82 0.06
N GLY A 62 9.73 0.67 -0.52
CA GLY A 62 8.42 0.04 -0.40
C GLY A 62 8.02 -0.23 1.05
N TYR A 63 8.92 -0.81 1.86
CA TYR A 63 8.69 -1.07 3.28
C TYR A 63 8.41 0.22 4.06
N ALA A 64 9.23 1.26 3.88
CA ALA A 64 9.09 2.51 4.61
C ALA A 64 7.80 3.26 4.26
N PHE A 65 7.42 3.29 2.98
CA PHE A 65 6.17 3.89 2.52
C PHE A 65 4.94 3.10 2.98
N ALA A 66 5.02 1.77 3.02
CA ALA A 66 3.97 0.92 3.53
C ALA A 66 3.67 1.19 5.03
N GLN A 67 4.66 1.65 5.81
CA GLN A 67 4.41 2.04 7.20
C GLN A 67 3.45 3.22 7.32
N ALA A 68 3.36 4.06 6.28
CA ALA A 68 2.41 5.17 6.20
C ALA A 68 1.21 4.87 5.29
N GLY A 69 0.95 3.59 4.99
CA GLY A 69 -0.19 3.15 4.17
C GLY A 69 -0.04 3.41 2.66
N ILE A 70 1.15 3.79 2.19
CA ILE A 70 1.40 4.06 0.77
C ILE A 70 2.06 2.83 0.12
N SER A 71 1.36 2.21 -0.83
CA SER A 71 1.91 1.10 -1.61
C SER A 71 2.75 1.62 -2.77
N LEU A 72 3.96 1.08 -2.92
CA LEU A 72 4.85 1.37 -4.03
C LEU A 72 5.05 0.13 -4.91
N PRO A 73 5.20 0.30 -6.24
CA PRO A 73 5.64 -0.79 -7.11
C PRO A 73 6.95 -1.43 -6.65
N ARG A 74 7.18 -2.69 -7.01
CA ARG A 74 8.29 -3.47 -6.45
C ARG A 74 9.66 -2.96 -6.89
N THR A 75 9.80 -2.47 -8.11
CA THR A 75 11.12 -2.12 -8.66
C THR A 75 11.38 -0.61 -8.66
N ALA A 76 12.65 -0.21 -8.55
CA ALA A 76 13.04 1.20 -8.62
C ALA A 76 12.61 1.87 -9.95
N ALA A 77 12.63 1.11 -11.05
CA ALA A 77 12.19 1.59 -12.36
C ALA A 77 10.67 1.89 -12.39
N GLU A 78 9.85 1.03 -11.79
CA GLU A 78 8.40 1.26 -11.69
C GLU A 78 8.07 2.37 -10.68
N GLN A 79 8.77 2.42 -9.54
CA GLN A 79 8.62 3.51 -8.57
C GLN A 79 8.95 4.88 -9.18
N TYR A 80 9.87 4.93 -10.16
CA TYR A 80 10.17 6.15 -10.89
C TYR A 80 9.04 6.59 -11.84
N ARG A 81 8.00 5.78 -12.05
CA ARG A 81 6.85 6.10 -12.92
C ARG A 81 5.60 6.55 -12.15
N VAL A 82 5.61 6.49 -10.82
CA VAL A 82 4.46 6.88 -9.99
C VAL A 82 4.70 8.22 -9.30
N GLY A 83 3.60 8.89 -8.91
CA GLY A 83 3.64 10.20 -8.29
C GLY A 83 4.06 11.34 -9.24
N THR A 84 4.28 12.51 -8.67
CA THR A 84 4.60 13.73 -9.41
C THR A 84 6.11 13.89 -9.52
N SER A 85 6.61 14.32 -10.69
CA SER A 85 8.02 14.67 -10.87
C SER A 85 8.40 15.88 -10.00
N VAL A 86 9.52 15.80 -9.30
CA VAL A 86 10.03 16.88 -8.45
C VAL A 86 11.38 17.35 -8.96
N SER A 87 11.56 18.67 -9.08
CA SER A 87 12.86 19.25 -9.38
C SER A 87 13.80 19.11 -8.17
N ARG A 88 15.11 19.03 -8.39
CA ARG A 88 16.06 18.87 -7.28
C ARG A 88 16.00 20.01 -6.25
N ASN A 89 15.66 21.22 -6.69
CA ASN A 89 15.54 22.40 -5.83
C ASN A 89 14.25 22.39 -5.00
N ASP A 90 13.26 21.60 -5.40
CA ASP A 90 11.95 21.50 -4.74
C ASP A 90 11.81 20.23 -3.88
N LEU A 91 12.93 19.54 -3.62
CA LEU A 91 12.96 18.33 -2.81
C LEU A 91 12.45 18.60 -1.39
N GLN A 92 11.51 17.77 -0.96
CA GLN A 92 10.94 17.79 0.38
C GLN A 92 11.16 16.44 1.05
N PRO A 93 11.40 16.40 2.38
CA PRO A 93 11.48 15.15 3.12
C PRO A 93 10.31 14.22 2.76
N GLY A 94 10.61 12.94 2.50
CA GLY A 94 9.63 11.96 2.04
C GLY A 94 9.55 11.80 0.51
N ASP A 95 10.20 12.65 -0.28
CA ASP A 95 10.33 12.41 -1.73
C ASP A 95 11.23 11.20 -2.01
N LEU A 96 10.88 10.40 -3.02
CA LEU A 96 11.76 9.37 -3.55
C LEU A 96 12.80 9.98 -4.46
N VAL A 97 14.08 9.67 -4.25
CA VAL A 97 15.20 10.08 -5.11
C VAL A 97 15.75 8.87 -5.85
N PHE A 98 16.09 9.07 -7.13
CA PHE A 98 16.49 7.98 -8.03
C PHE A 98 17.84 8.25 -8.67
N PHE A 99 18.56 7.16 -8.98
CA PHE A 99 19.92 7.23 -9.51
C PHE A 99 20.18 6.19 -10.60
N ARG A 100 21.11 6.53 -11.50
CA ARG A 100 21.74 5.60 -12.45
C ARG A 100 23.05 5.10 -11.87
N THR A 101 23.06 3.87 -11.37
CA THR A 101 24.22 3.24 -10.71
C THR A 101 24.83 2.11 -11.55
N TYR A 102 24.05 1.10 -11.90
CA TYR A 102 24.51 -0.09 -12.64
C TYR A 102 23.72 -0.35 -13.94
N ASN A 103 22.67 0.44 -14.23
CA ASN A 103 21.92 0.37 -15.46
C ASN A 103 21.69 1.80 -16.03
N SER A 104 21.31 1.90 -17.31
CA SER A 104 21.07 3.17 -18.00
C SER A 104 19.81 3.92 -17.50
N GLY A 105 18.89 3.21 -16.85
CA GLY A 105 17.67 3.73 -16.22
C GLY A 105 17.74 3.86 -14.69
N PRO A 106 16.60 4.12 -14.01
CA PRO A 106 16.53 4.12 -12.56
C PRO A 106 16.92 2.75 -12.01
N SER A 107 18.14 2.63 -11.49
CA SER A 107 18.70 1.37 -10.99
C SER A 107 18.92 1.40 -9.48
N HIS A 108 18.78 2.56 -8.86
CA HIS A 108 18.83 2.73 -7.41
C HIS A 108 17.88 3.83 -6.97
N ASN A 109 17.38 3.74 -5.75
CA ASN A 109 16.53 4.74 -5.15
C ASN A 109 16.71 4.83 -3.62
N GLY A 110 16.12 5.86 -3.04
CA GLY A 110 16.05 6.07 -1.61
C GLY A 110 15.04 7.16 -1.27
N ILE A 111 14.97 7.52 0.01
CA ILE A 111 14.00 8.49 0.55
C ILE A 111 14.78 9.73 0.95
N TYR A 112 14.43 10.89 0.41
CA TYR A 112 15.01 12.17 0.81
C TYR A 112 14.60 12.50 2.24
N ILE A 113 15.56 12.91 3.07
CA ILE A 113 15.33 13.17 4.50
C ILE A 113 15.61 14.63 4.89
N GLY A 114 15.79 15.51 3.90
CA GLY A 114 16.22 16.90 4.11
C GLY A 114 17.73 17.07 4.10
N ASN A 115 18.19 18.31 4.19
CA ASN A 115 19.62 18.68 4.31
C ASN A 115 20.53 18.06 3.23
N ASN A 116 20.03 17.90 2.00
CA ASN A 116 20.75 17.24 0.90
C ASN A 116 21.15 15.78 1.20
N GLN A 117 20.41 15.11 2.11
CA GLN A 117 20.63 13.73 2.52
C GLN A 117 19.46 12.82 2.12
N PHE A 118 19.76 11.54 1.94
CA PHE A 118 18.76 10.52 1.68
C PHE A 118 19.14 9.21 2.36
N ILE A 119 18.13 8.45 2.78
CA ILE A 119 18.28 7.11 3.35
C ILE A 119 17.99 6.05 2.28
N HIS A 120 18.82 5.01 2.21
CA HIS A 120 18.69 3.96 1.21
C HIS A 120 19.35 2.65 1.65
N SER A 121 19.02 1.53 1.00
CA SER A 121 19.77 0.28 1.13
C SER A 121 21.04 0.34 0.28
N SER A 122 22.22 0.37 0.89
CA SER A 122 23.54 0.33 0.24
C SER A 122 24.03 -1.11 0.13
N SER A 123 24.54 -1.51 -1.04
CA SER A 123 25.08 -2.86 -1.25
C SER A 123 26.24 -3.23 -0.33
N SER A 124 26.97 -2.25 0.20
CA SER A 124 28.11 -2.48 1.11
C SER A 124 27.82 -2.19 2.58
N GLN A 125 26.87 -1.31 2.89
CA GLN A 125 26.63 -0.81 4.25
C GLN A 125 25.24 -1.17 4.80
N GLY A 126 24.39 -1.83 4.01
CA GLY A 126 22.98 -2.00 4.36
C GLY A 126 22.23 -0.67 4.34
N ILE A 127 21.13 -0.56 5.09
CA ILE A 127 20.40 0.71 5.19
C ILE A 127 21.29 1.77 5.83
N THR A 128 21.54 2.86 5.11
CA THR A 128 22.44 3.94 5.52
C THR A 128 21.95 5.29 5.00
N ILE A 129 22.53 6.36 5.53
CA ILE A 129 22.26 7.73 5.10
C ILE A 129 23.45 8.25 4.29
N SER A 130 23.16 8.75 3.09
CA SER A 130 24.15 9.33 2.19
C SER A 130 23.82 10.78 1.85
N SER A 131 24.84 11.56 1.48
CA SER A 131 24.66 12.90 0.90
C SER A 131 24.45 12.81 -0.61
N LEU A 132 23.42 13.49 -1.12
CA LEU A 132 23.18 13.68 -2.56
C LEU A 132 24.29 14.50 -3.23
N GLY A 133 25.05 15.28 -2.45
CA GLY A 133 26.12 16.14 -2.94
C GLY A 133 27.49 15.48 -3.02
N ASN A 134 27.64 14.24 -2.54
CA ASN A 134 28.94 13.58 -2.56
C ASN A 134 29.35 13.16 -3.99
N SER A 135 30.63 12.88 -4.18
CA SER A 135 31.23 12.55 -5.49
C SER A 135 30.64 11.30 -6.14
N TYR A 136 29.99 10.42 -5.38
CA TYR A 136 29.38 9.21 -5.90
C TYR A 136 27.93 9.44 -6.37
N TRP A 137 27.09 10.02 -5.51
CA TRP A 137 25.64 10.16 -5.78
C TRP A 137 25.29 11.35 -6.65
N ASN A 138 26.04 12.46 -6.55
CA ASN A 138 25.75 13.67 -7.31
C ASN A 138 25.74 13.45 -8.83
N PRO A 139 26.79 12.86 -9.46
CA PRO A 139 26.77 12.61 -10.91
C PRO A 139 25.78 11.51 -11.35
N ARG A 140 25.24 10.73 -10.40
CA ARG A 140 24.33 9.61 -10.68
C ARG A 140 22.86 9.98 -10.50
N TYR A 141 22.56 11.16 -9.97
CA TYR A 141 21.20 11.61 -9.71
C TYR A 141 20.39 11.68 -11.01
N LEU A 142 19.25 10.98 -11.01
CA LEU A 142 18.35 10.86 -12.16
C LEU A 142 17.14 11.78 -12.04
N GLY A 143 16.63 11.96 -10.83
CA GLY A 143 15.42 12.75 -10.57
C GLY A 143 14.72 12.29 -9.30
N ALA A 144 13.56 12.89 -9.03
CA ALA A 144 12.76 12.58 -7.84
C ALA A 144 11.26 12.48 -8.14
N ARG A 145 10.55 11.74 -7.28
CA ARG A 145 9.10 11.56 -7.30
C ARG A 145 8.49 11.86 -5.95
N ARG A 146 7.42 12.65 -5.94
CA ARG A 146 6.56 12.87 -4.78
C ARG A 146 5.32 12.01 -4.89
N VAL A 147 5.17 11.07 -3.95
CA VAL A 147 4.02 10.16 -3.88
C VAL A 147 3.05 10.58 -2.77
N ILE A 148 3.53 11.34 -1.78
CA ILE A 148 2.71 11.92 -0.71
C ILE A 148 1.87 13.05 -1.32
N SER A 149 0.53 12.92 -1.31
CA SER A 149 -0.38 13.94 -1.82
C SER A 149 -1.28 14.50 -0.73
N ALA A 150 -1.53 15.81 -0.77
CA ALA A 150 -2.53 16.50 0.06
C ALA A 150 -3.96 15.98 -0.21
N ALA A 151 -4.32 15.56 -1.42
CA ALA A 151 -5.69 15.11 -1.69
C ALA A 151 -6.08 13.80 -0.97
N GLN A 152 -5.14 13.11 -0.32
CA GLN A 152 -5.42 11.98 0.59
C GLN A 152 -5.70 12.43 2.04
N SER A 153 -5.81 13.75 2.30
CA SER A 153 -6.02 14.33 3.63
C SER A 153 -7.20 15.34 3.68
N GLN A 154 -8.42 14.86 3.41
CA GLN A 154 -9.63 15.52 3.92
C GLN A 154 -10.12 14.82 5.21
N PRO A 155 -10.68 15.58 6.19
CA PRO A 155 -10.65 15.21 7.60
C PRO A 155 -11.95 14.55 8.09
N ASP A 156 -11.92 13.25 8.41
CA ASP A 156 -12.89 12.65 9.32
C ASP A 156 -12.52 13.03 10.77
N SER A 157 -12.85 14.27 11.12
CA SER A 157 -12.72 14.79 12.49
C SER A 157 -13.82 14.24 13.39
N GLN A 158 -13.83 12.94 13.69
CA GLN A 158 -14.50 12.35 14.85
C GLN A 158 -13.85 11.06 15.41
N VAL A 159 -12.56 10.79 15.13
CA VAL A 159 -11.88 9.60 15.72
C VAL A 159 -10.58 9.95 16.44
N LYS A 160 -10.58 11.04 17.21
CA LYS A 160 -9.48 11.36 18.14
C LYS A 160 -9.83 10.94 19.56
N ALA A 161 -9.98 9.63 19.77
CA ALA A 161 -10.00 9.00 21.09
C ALA A 161 -9.65 7.50 21.05
N ALA A 162 -9.76 6.81 19.90
CA ALA A 162 -9.35 5.41 19.74
C ALA A 162 -7.90 5.23 19.23
N SER A 163 -7.21 6.33 18.92
CA SER A 163 -5.89 6.40 18.30
C SER A 163 -4.72 6.16 19.29
N MET A 164 -4.84 5.16 20.16
CA MET A 164 -3.68 4.56 20.84
C MET A 164 -3.61 3.03 20.63
N ALA A 165 -4.45 2.46 19.76
CA ALA A 165 -4.41 1.03 19.43
C ALA A 165 -4.54 0.80 17.92
N SER A 166 -3.54 1.19 17.14
CA SER A 166 -3.38 0.66 15.76
C SER A 166 -1.90 0.55 15.40
N HIS A 167 -1.35 -0.64 15.62
CA HIS A 167 -0.10 -1.10 15.02
C HIS A 167 -0.46 -1.82 13.70
N HIS A 168 0.16 -1.40 12.59
CA HIS A 168 0.47 -2.13 11.35
C HIS A 168 -0.42 -3.32 10.95
N ASN A 169 -1.27 -3.14 9.93
CA ASN A 169 -2.09 -4.20 9.32
C ASN A 169 -1.24 -5.20 8.50
N SER A 170 -0.59 -6.16 9.16
CA SER A 170 -0.41 -7.49 8.57
C SER A 170 -1.73 -8.22 8.72
N VAL A 171 -2.52 -8.35 7.65
CA VAL A 171 -3.76 -9.11 7.72
C VAL A 171 -3.42 -10.57 7.93
N THR A 172 -3.77 -11.10 9.10
CA THR A 172 -3.67 -12.54 9.38
C THR A 172 -4.94 -13.19 8.88
N VAL A 173 -4.84 -14.30 8.17
CA VAL A 173 -6.01 -15.09 7.78
C VAL A 173 -5.94 -16.41 8.52
N GLU A 174 -7.01 -16.78 9.20
CA GLU A 174 -7.15 -18.07 9.88
C GLU A 174 -8.28 -18.85 9.23
N LEU A 175 -8.05 -20.14 9.00
CA LEU A 175 -9.07 -21.11 8.60
C LEU A 175 -9.20 -22.16 9.68
N ASN A 176 -10.39 -22.33 10.26
CA ASN A 176 -10.68 -23.29 11.33
C ASN A 176 -9.67 -23.22 12.49
N GLY A 177 -9.29 -21.99 12.87
CA GLY A 177 -8.31 -21.71 13.94
C GLY A 177 -6.85 -21.91 13.55
N THR A 178 -6.54 -22.26 12.29
CA THR A 178 -5.16 -22.39 11.79
C THR A 178 -4.80 -21.18 10.94
N ALA A 179 -3.71 -20.49 11.29
CA ALA A 179 -3.20 -19.37 10.50
C ALA A 179 -2.68 -19.84 9.13
N LEU A 180 -3.19 -19.23 8.07
CA LEU A 180 -2.76 -19.48 6.70
C LEU A 180 -1.49 -18.69 6.39
N SER A 181 -0.53 -19.37 5.76
CA SER A 181 0.69 -18.77 5.23
C SER A 181 0.51 -18.45 3.76
N PHE A 182 0.93 -17.25 3.37
CA PHE A 182 0.83 -16.80 1.98
C PHE A 182 2.22 -16.56 1.42
N ASP A 183 2.44 -17.06 0.21
CA ASP A 183 3.67 -16.78 -0.55
C ASP A 183 3.71 -15.35 -1.12
N GLN A 184 2.58 -14.65 -1.07
CA GLN A 184 2.48 -13.20 -1.18
C GLN A 184 1.49 -12.69 -0.12
N ASN A 185 1.91 -11.70 0.66
CA ASN A 185 1.09 -11.15 1.74
C ASN A 185 -0.30 -10.72 1.25
N PRO A 186 -1.38 -11.02 2.01
CA PRO A 186 -2.69 -10.44 1.80
C PRO A 186 -2.62 -8.91 1.74
N ILE A 187 -3.40 -8.31 0.85
CA ILE A 187 -3.50 -6.86 0.70
C ILE A 187 -4.94 -6.43 0.93
N ILE A 188 -5.16 -5.23 1.46
CA ILE A 188 -6.50 -4.64 1.50
C ILE A 188 -6.58 -3.60 0.39
N VAL A 189 -7.60 -3.72 -0.46
CA VAL A 189 -7.92 -2.76 -1.51
C VAL A 189 -9.38 -2.34 -1.32
N ASN A 190 -9.64 -1.05 -1.12
CA ASN A 190 -10.98 -0.48 -0.90
C ASN A 190 -11.84 -1.24 0.13
N GLY A 191 -11.21 -1.68 1.24
CA GLY A 191 -11.89 -2.43 2.30
C GLY A 191 -12.09 -3.92 2.02
N SER A 192 -11.71 -4.41 0.83
CA SER A 192 -11.70 -5.83 0.49
C SER A 192 -10.31 -6.42 0.69
N THR A 193 -10.23 -7.51 1.45
CA THR A 193 -8.98 -8.29 1.57
C THR A 193 -8.79 -9.11 0.29
N LEU A 194 -7.70 -8.86 -0.44
CA LEU A 194 -7.27 -9.64 -1.58
C LEU A 194 -6.10 -10.55 -1.18
N VAL A 195 -6.15 -11.80 -1.60
CA VAL A 195 -5.21 -12.87 -1.23
C VAL A 195 -4.78 -13.65 -2.47
N PRO A 196 -3.59 -14.27 -2.47
CA PRO A 196 -3.20 -15.18 -3.53
C PRO A 196 -4.23 -16.29 -3.73
N MET A 197 -4.73 -16.42 -4.96
CA MET A 197 -5.77 -17.36 -5.35
C MET A 197 -5.48 -18.77 -4.84
N ARG A 198 -4.27 -19.29 -5.09
CA ARG A 198 -3.91 -20.66 -4.73
C ARG A 198 -4.10 -20.96 -3.24
N ALA A 199 -3.65 -20.05 -2.37
CA ALA A 199 -3.64 -20.28 -0.93
C ALA A 199 -5.04 -20.51 -0.36
N ILE A 200 -6.03 -19.75 -0.80
CA ILE A 200 -7.39 -19.84 -0.23
C ILE A 200 -8.17 -21.02 -0.79
N PHE A 201 -8.14 -21.20 -2.11
CA PHE A 201 -8.88 -22.30 -2.71
C PHE A 201 -8.30 -23.66 -2.28
N GLU A 202 -6.97 -23.82 -2.20
CA GLU A 202 -6.36 -25.05 -1.65
C GLU A 202 -6.71 -25.25 -0.18
N SER A 203 -6.65 -24.20 0.65
CA SER A 203 -6.96 -24.32 2.08
C SER A 203 -8.42 -24.69 2.32
N LEU A 204 -9.35 -24.20 1.49
CA LEU A 204 -10.76 -24.58 1.51
C LEU A 204 -11.03 -25.97 0.89
N GLY A 205 -10.01 -26.66 0.38
CA GLY A 205 -10.18 -27.96 -0.28
C GLY A 205 -10.93 -27.88 -1.62
N ALA A 206 -10.88 -26.74 -2.30
CA ALA A 206 -11.49 -26.54 -3.61
C ALA A 206 -10.54 -26.98 -4.73
N ASN A 207 -11.10 -27.59 -5.78
CA ASN A 207 -10.41 -27.77 -7.06
C ASN A 207 -10.39 -26.45 -7.81
N ILE A 208 -9.27 -26.12 -8.46
CA ILE A 208 -9.08 -24.87 -9.19
C ILE A 208 -8.62 -25.16 -10.61
N GLU A 209 -9.21 -24.46 -11.55
CA GLU A 209 -8.74 -24.37 -12.92
C GLU A 209 -8.45 -22.91 -13.27
N TRP A 210 -7.29 -22.69 -13.88
CA TRP A 210 -6.90 -21.38 -14.41
C TRP A 210 -6.84 -21.44 -15.93
N ASP A 211 -7.73 -20.70 -16.58
CA ASP A 211 -7.69 -20.48 -18.02
C ASP A 211 -6.92 -19.18 -18.31
N GLY A 212 -5.66 -19.35 -18.69
CA GLY A 212 -4.78 -18.23 -19.01
C GLY A 212 -5.16 -17.47 -20.29
N ALA A 213 -5.88 -18.09 -21.23
CA ALA A 213 -6.29 -17.44 -22.47
C ALA A 213 -7.44 -16.46 -22.22
N ASN A 214 -8.40 -16.86 -21.40
CA ASN A 214 -9.56 -16.04 -21.03
C ASN A 214 -9.36 -15.26 -19.73
N LYS A 215 -8.20 -15.43 -19.07
CA LYS A 215 -7.88 -14.87 -17.74
C LYS A 215 -8.97 -15.19 -16.73
N GLN A 216 -9.41 -16.44 -16.75
CA GLN A 216 -10.56 -16.92 -15.99
C GLN A 216 -10.11 -17.92 -14.92
N ILE A 217 -10.70 -17.79 -13.74
CA ILE A 217 -10.52 -18.65 -12.58
C ILE A 217 -11.82 -19.41 -12.41
N ASN A 218 -11.76 -20.74 -12.41
CA ASN A 218 -12.89 -21.58 -12.03
C ASN A 218 -12.48 -22.33 -10.77
N GLY A 219 -13.30 -22.28 -9.72
CA GLY A 219 -13.09 -23.10 -8.53
C GLY A 219 -14.36 -23.84 -8.14
N VAL A 220 -14.17 -25.06 -7.65
CA VAL A 220 -15.26 -25.95 -7.28
C VAL A 220 -14.94 -26.60 -5.95
N ARG A 221 -15.87 -26.54 -5.00
CA ARG A 221 -15.81 -27.26 -3.73
C ARG A 221 -17.17 -27.92 -3.47
N ASN A 222 -17.18 -29.24 -3.28
CA ASN A 222 -18.41 -30.02 -3.19
C ASN A 222 -19.32 -29.70 -4.40
N ASP A 223 -20.56 -29.28 -4.16
CA ASP A 223 -21.49 -28.88 -5.21
C ASP A 223 -21.39 -27.38 -5.57
N GLN A 224 -20.56 -26.58 -4.89
CA GLN A 224 -20.43 -25.14 -5.10
C GLN A 224 -19.36 -24.80 -6.14
N SER A 225 -19.70 -23.95 -7.10
CA SER A 225 -18.76 -23.41 -8.08
C SER A 225 -18.72 -21.89 -8.06
N VAL A 226 -17.54 -21.36 -8.37
CA VAL A 226 -17.28 -19.94 -8.57
C VAL A 226 -16.41 -19.74 -9.79
N SER A 227 -16.78 -18.78 -10.64
CA SER A 227 -16.01 -18.39 -11.82
C SER A 227 -15.77 -16.87 -11.81
N LEU A 228 -14.51 -16.47 -11.94
CA LEU A 228 -14.09 -15.07 -11.96
C LEU A 228 -13.26 -14.78 -13.20
N ILE A 229 -13.45 -13.61 -13.80
CA ILE A 229 -12.59 -13.10 -14.86
C ILE A 229 -11.77 -11.94 -14.29
N ILE A 230 -10.46 -11.95 -14.53
CA ILE A 230 -9.57 -10.91 -14.01
C ILE A 230 -9.95 -9.54 -14.57
N GLY A 231 -10.08 -8.57 -13.68
CA GLY A 231 -10.48 -7.20 -13.98
C GLY A 231 -12.00 -6.99 -14.04
N GLN A 232 -12.82 -8.04 -13.96
CA GLN A 232 -14.27 -7.90 -13.90
C GLN A 232 -14.78 -7.80 -12.46
N THR A 233 -15.71 -6.89 -12.22
CA THR A 233 -16.41 -6.70 -10.93
C THR A 233 -17.63 -7.60 -10.81
N SER A 234 -17.64 -8.73 -11.53
CA SER A 234 -18.72 -9.72 -11.49
C SER A 234 -18.12 -11.11 -11.52
N ALA A 235 -18.72 -12.02 -10.77
CA ALA A 235 -18.39 -13.43 -10.75
C ALA A 235 -19.66 -14.27 -10.98
N GLN A 236 -19.49 -15.46 -11.54
CA GLN A 236 -20.57 -16.44 -11.66
C GLN A 236 -20.48 -17.45 -10.52
N THR A 237 -21.63 -17.82 -9.98
CA THR A 237 -21.78 -18.92 -9.04
C THR A 237 -22.89 -19.85 -9.52
N ASN A 238 -23.13 -20.96 -8.82
CA ASN A 238 -24.29 -21.82 -9.07
C ASN A 238 -25.62 -21.07 -9.09
N ASN A 239 -25.72 -20.00 -8.30
CA ASN A 239 -26.94 -19.24 -8.10
C ASN A 239 -27.02 -18.02 -9.03
N GLY A 240 -26.13 -17.94 -10.04
CA GLY A 240 -26.06 -16.87 -11.01
C GLY A 240 -24.95 -15.86 -10.75
N SER A 241 -25.07 -14.70 -11.40
CA SER A 241 -24.06 -13.64 -11.40
C SER A 241 -24.12 -12.80 -10.12
N ILE A 242 -22.98 -12.62 -9.46
CA ILE A 242 -22.82 -11.80 -8.26
C ILE A 242 -21.85 -10.65 -8.56
N SER A 243 -22.17 -9.44 -8.07
CA SER A 243 -21.28 -8.28 -8.15
C SER A 243 -20.19 -8.33 -7.07
N LEU A 244 -18.98 -7.95 -7.44
CA LEU A 244 -17.82 -7.87 -6.56
C LEU A 244 -17.54 -6.40 -6.22
N ASN A 245 -17.18 -6.12 -4.97
CA ASN A 245 -16.69 -4.80 -4.58
C ASN A 245 -15.31 -4.52 -5.17
N GLU A 246 -14.47 -5.55 -5.28
CA GLU A 246 -13.17 -5.50 -5.93
C GLU A 246 -13.01 -6.67 -6.90
N PRO A 247 -12.48 -6.43 -8.11
CA PRO A 247 -12.25 -7.49 -9.08
C PRO A 247 -11.04 -8.35 -8.68
N ALA A 248 -10.94 -9.56 -9.24
CA ALA A 248 -9.69 -10.31 -9.22
C ALA A 248 -8.61 -9.59 -10.05
N GLN A 249 -7.36 -9.63 -9.61
CA GLN A 249 -6.26 -8.87 -10.22
C GLN A 249 -5.00 -9.74 -10.36
N ILE A 250 -4.13 -9.39 -11.30
CA ILE A 250 -2.77 -9.94 -11.35
C ILE A 250 -1.82 -8.91 -10.74
N ILE A 251 -1.15 -9.27 -9.65
CA ILE A 251 -0.16 -8.43 -8.98
C ILE A 251 1.11 -9.26 -8.86
N ASN A 252 2.24 -8.73 -9.36
CA ASN A 252 3.54 -9.42 -9.35
C ASN A 252 3.50 -10.83 -9.98
N GLY A 253 2.70 -11.02 -11.03
CA GLY A 253 2.55 -12.32 -11.70
C GLY A 253 1.69 -13.35 -10.95
N ARG A 254 1.07 -12.96 -9.82
CA ARG A 254 0.14 -13.79 -9.06
C ARG A 254 -1.27 -13.27 -9.20
N THR A 255 -2.20 -14.19 -9.40
CA THR A 255 -3.63 -13.90 -9.35
C THR A 255 -4.04 -13.72 -7.90
N ILE A 256 -4.51 -12.52 -7.56
CA ILE A 256 -5.03 -12.13 -6.25
C ILE A 256 -6.55 -11.99 -6.37
N VAL A 257 -7.28 -12.59 -5.43
CA VAL A 257 -8.75 -12.70 -5.46
C VAL A 257 -9.37 -12.11 -4.20
N PRO A 258 -10.62 -11.63 -4.24
CA PRO A 258 -11.32 -11.14 -3.05
C PRO A 258 -11.63 -12.28 -2.09
N LEU A 259 -10.93 -12.31 -0.96
CA LEU A 259 -10.96 -13.40 0.02
C LEU A 259 -12.38 -13.74 0.45
N ARG A 260 -13.11 -12.73 0.94
CA ARG A 260 -14.46 -12.92 1.50
C ARG A 260 -15.40 -13.56 0.50
N PHE A 261 -15.45 -13.01 -0.71
CA PHE A 261 -16.32 -13.51 -1.76
C PHE A 261 -15.99 -14.96 -2.13
N ILE A 262 -14.71 -15.28 -2.32
CA ILE A 262 -14.30 -16.65 -2.67
C ILE A 262 -14.71 -17.64 -1.58
N SER A 263 -14.42 -17.31 -0.32
CA SER A 263 -14.75 -18.15 0.82
C SER A 263 -16.26 -18.39 0.94
N GLU A 264 -17.08 -17.34 0.85
CA GLU A 264 -18.54 -17.42 0.93
C GLU A 264 -19.16 -18.16 -0.26
N ALA A 265 -18.65 -17.91 -1.48
CA ALA A 265 -19.11 -18.60 -2.68
C ALA A 265 -18.83 -20.11 -2.63
N LEU A 266 -17.79 -20.52 -1.91
CA LEU A 266 -17.41 -21.92 -1.65
C LEU A 266 -17.90 -22.43 -0.28
N GLY A 267 -18.89 -21.76 0.31
CA GLY A 267 -19.67 -22.25 1.45
C GLY A 267 -19.06 -22.01 2.83
N ALA A 268 -17.95 -21.29 2.93
CA ALA A 268 -17.36 -20.90 4.20
C ALA A 268 -17.97 -19.58 4.73
N ASN A 269 -17.99 -19.42 6.04
CA ASN A 269 -18.31 -18.17 6.71
C ASN A 269 -17.03 -17.34 6.90
N VAL A 270 -17.17 -16.02 6.83
CA VAL A 270 -16.03 -15.10 6.94
C VAL A 270 -16.33 -14.01 7.96
N GLU A 271 -15.53 -13.98 9.02
CA GLU A 271 -15.58 -12.94 10.03
C GLU A 271 -14.33 -12.06 9.97
N TRP A 272 -14.52 -10.76 10.24
CA TRP A 272 -13.42 -9.82 10.39
C TRP A 272 -13.26 -9.44 11.85
N ASN A 273 -12.13 -9.82 12.44
CA ASN A 273 -11.71 -9.31 13.74
C ASN A 273 -10.90 -8.03 13.53
N SER A 274 -11.56 -6.90 13.75
CA SER A 274 -10.98 -5.57 13.59
C SER A 274 -9.91 -5.20 14.61
N LYS A 275 -9.87 -5.88 15.78
CA LYS A 275 -8.87 -5.62 16.83
C LYS A 275 -7.53 -6.28 16.52
N GLU A 276 -7.57 -7.43 15.86
CA GLU A 276 -6.39 -8.23 15.52
C GLU A 276 -6.01 -8.12 14.04
N SER A 277 -6.74 -7.32 13.26
CA SER A 277 -6.61 -7.22 11.80
C SER A 277 -6.59 -8.60 11.16
N LYS A 278 -7.57 -9.42 11.55
CA LYS A 278 -7.59 -10.85 11.28
C LYS A 278 -8.88 -11.25 10.57
N VAL A 279 -8.76 -11.99 9.47
CA VAL A 279 -9.88 -12.66 8.82
C VAL A 279 -9.97 -14.07 9.38
N ILE A 280 -11.15 -14.44 9.88
CA ILE A 280 -11.43 -15.78 10.40
C ILE A 280 -12.40 -16.44 9.43
N ILE A 281 -12.04 -17.62 8.96
CA ILE A 281 -12.83 -18.42 8.02
C ILE A 281 -13.21 -19.72 8.72
N THR A 282 -14.49 -20.07 8.67
CA THR A 282 -15.03 -21.31 9.22
C THR A 282 -15.90 -22.00 8.18
N ASP A 283 -15.84 -23.32 8.08
CA ASP A 283 -16.63 -24.11 7.14
C ASP A 283 -17.15 -25.43 7.73
#